data_AF-A0A6B2D9A8-F1
#
_entry.id   AF-A0A6B2D9A8-F1
#
_cell.length_a   1.000
_cell.length_b   1.000
_cell.length_c   1.000
_cell.angle_alpha   90.00
_cell.angle_beta   90.00
_cell.angle_gamma   90.00
#
_symmetry.space_group_name_H-M   'P 1'
#
loop_
_entity.id
_entity.type
_entity.pdbx_description
1 polymer ?
#
loop_
_entity_poly.entity_id
_entity_poly.type
_entity_poly.pdbx_seq_one_letter_code
_entity_poly.pdbx_strand_id
1 'polypeptide(L)'
;MLIRSPELVGRDEELRALAGAFDDALAWRGGAVFLTGESGIGKSRLAREAANRAAGRGARVLRGQGSAVGPVVPFRPLAEALLSL
;
A
#
# COMPACT_ATOMS: atom_id res chain seq x y z
N MET A 1 -7.69 -0.56 25.34
CA MET A 1 -6.88 0.62 24.97
C MET A 1 -5.76 0.15 24.06
N LEU A 2 -5.81 0.44 22.75
CA LEU A 2 -4.76 0.02 21.80
C LEU A 2 -3.69 1.12 21.73
N ILE A 3 -2.53 0.88 22.32
CA ILE A 3 -1.36 1.75 22.15
C ILE A 3 -0.82 1.50 20.74
N ARG A 4 -0.84 2.51 19.87
CA ARG A 4 -0.25 2.45 18.52
C ARG A 4 0.85 3.48 18.43
N SER A 5 2.08 3.06 18.13
CA SER A 5 3.18 3.98 17.80
C SER A 5 2.86 4.74 16.52
N PRO A 6 3.09 6.07 16.43
CA PRO A 6 2.99 6.77 15.16
C PRO A 6 4.06 6.27 14.17
N GLU A 7 5.24 5.95 14.67
CA GLU A 7 6.40 5.48 13.89
C GLU A 7 6.27 4.02 13.45
N LEU A 8 6.80 3.72 12.26
CA LEU A 8 6.99 2.34 11.79
C LEU A 8 8.40 1.88 12.16
N VAL A 9 8.52 0.85 13.00
CA VAL A 9 9.80 0.35 13.52
C VAL A 9 10.17 -0.97 12.86
N GLY A 10 11.46 -1.15 12.53
CA GLY A 10 12.02 -2.44 12.10
C GLY A 10 11.56 -2.90 10.71
N ARG A 11 11.24 -1.95 9.82
CA ARG A 11 10.76 -2.22 8.44
C ARG A 11 11.58 -1.50 7.38
N ASP A 12 12.83 -1.17 7.70
CA ASP A 12 13.69 -0.35 6.85
C ASP A 12 14.00 -1.02 5.52
N GLU A 13 14.18 -2.34 5.52
CA GLU A 13 14.45 -3.11 4.31
C GLU A 13 13.24 -3.17 3.37
N GLU A 14 12.05 -3.45 3.91
CA GLU A 14 10.82 -3.50 3.11
C GLU A 14 10.44 -2.11 2.58
N LEU A 15 10.65 -1.06 3.38
CA LEU A 15 10.47 0.32 2.93
C LEU A 15 11.47 0.69 1.83
N ARG A 16 12.72 0.22 1.91
CA ARG A 16 13.73 0.43 0.86
C ARG A 16 13.34 -0.29 -0.43
N ALA A 17 12.83 -1.52 -0.34
CA ALA A 17 12.34 -2.26 -1.50
C ALA A 17 11.13 -1.56 -2.17
N LEU A 18 10.17 -1.09 -1.36
CA LEU A 18 9.01 -0.33 -1.87
C LEU A 18 9.42 1.01 -2.47
N ALA A 19 10.42 1.69 -1.90
CA ALA A 19 10.97 2.91 -2.47
C ALA A 19 11.61 2.65 -3.84
N GLY A 20 12.38 1.57 -3.99
CA GLY A 20 12.96 1.19 -5.28
C GLY A 20 11.90 0.90 -6.34
N ALA A 21 10.84 0.15 -5.99
CA ALA A 21 9.72 -0.10 -6.91
C ALA A 21 9.00 1.20 -7.33
N PHE A 22 8.91 2.17 -6.42
CA PHE A 22 8.36 3.48 -6.73
C PHE A 22 9.29 4.32 -7.63
N ASP A 23 10.61 4.25 -7.41
CA ASP A 23 11.59 4.91 -8.28
C ASP A 23 11.56 4.34 -9.70
N ASP A 24 11.39 3.03 -9.85
CA ASP A 24 11.16 2.39 -11.15
C ASP A 24 9.87 2.89 -11.81
N ALA A 25 8.78 2.99 -11.06
CA ALA A 25 7.51 3.50 -11.58
C ALA A 25 7.64 4.95 -12.08
N LEU A 26 8.38 5.81 -11.37
CA LEU A 26 8.69 7.18 -11.80
C LEU A 26 9.58 7.22 -13.07
N ALA A 27 10.42 6.21 -13.26
CA ALA A 27 11.21 6.01 -14.48
C ALA A 27 10.43 5.31 -15.60
N TRP A 28 9.08 5.31 -15.54
CA TRP A 28 8.18 4.67 -16.50
C TRP A 28 8.32 3.15 -16.60
N ARG A 29 8.90 2.51 -15.57
CA ARG A 29 8.97 1.06 -15.42
C ARG A 29 7.98 0.64 -14.34
N GLY A 30 6.72 0.46 -14.76
CA GLY A 30 5.65 0.01 -13.86
C GLY A 30 5.88 -1.41 -13.34
N GLY A 31 5.19 -1.75 -12.26
CA GLY A 31 5.29 -3.07 -11.63
C GLY A 31 4.24 -3.30 -10.56
N ALA A 32 4.25 -4.49 -9.98
CA ALA A 32 3.38 -4.87 -8.88
C ALA A 32 4.23 -5.45 -7.73
N VAL A 33 3.90 -5.05 -6.49
CA VAL A 33 4.53 -5.57 -5.28
C VAL A 33 3.45 -6.21 -4.41
N PHE A 34 3.70 -7.43 -3.96
CA PHE A 34 2.80 -8.17 -3.08
C PHE A 34 3.38 -8.21 -1.67
N LEU A 35 2.64 -7.70 -0.69
CA LEU A 35 3.00 -7.81 0.72
C LEU A 35 2.45 -9.12 1.29
N THR A 36 3.34 -10.04 1.61
CA THR A 36 3.02 -11.34 2.22
C THR A 36 3.48 -11.38 3.68
N GLY A 37 3.03 -12.38 4.45
CA GLY A 37 3.37 -12.54 5.87
C GLY A 37 2.15 -12.83 6.75
N GLU A 38 2.38 -13.10 8.03
CA GLU A 38 1.34 -13.55 8.96
C GLU A 38 0.26 -12.49 9.22
N SER A 39 -0.92 -12.94 9.66
CA SER A 39 -1.96 -12.02 10.14
C SER A 39 -1.42 -11.18 11.30
N GLY A 40 -1.70 -9.87 11.30
CA GLY A 40 -1.24 -8.96 12.35
C GLY A 40 0.23 -8.49 12.26
N ILE A 41 1.05 -9.04 11.35
CA ILE A 41 2.49 -8.69 11.23
C ILE A 41 2.78 -7.24 10.79
N GLY A 42 1.73 -6.50 10.39
CA GLY A 42 1.83 -5.08 10.04
C GLY A 42 1.77 -4.75 8.54
N LYS A 43 1.40 -5.69 7.66
CA LYS A 43 1.30 -5.46 6.20
C LYS A 43 0.51 -4.22 5.81
N SER A 44 -0.69 -4.04 6.37
CA SER A 44 -1.53 -2.86 6.08
C SER A 44 -0.90 -1.56 6.58
N ARG A 45 -0.12 -1.61 7.66
CA ARG A 45 0.62 -0.45 8.17
C ARG A 45 1.78 -0.10 7.25
N LEU A 46 2.55 -1.10 6.80
CA LEU A 46 3.63 -0.92 5.82
C LEU A 46 3.10 -0.35 4.48
N ALA A 47 2.02 -0.90 3.94
CA ALA A 47 1.39 -0.39 2.72
C ALA A 47 0.94 1.08 2.88
N ARG A 48 0.37 1.43 4.03
CA ARG A 48 -0.04 2.81 4.32
C ARG A 48 1.15 3.76 4.42
N GLU A 49 2.24 3.33 5.05
CA GLU A 49 3.46 4.11 5.17
C GLU A 49 4.12 4.36 3.81
N ALA A 50 4.28 3.32 2.99
CA ALA A 50 4.81 3.46 1.63
C ALA A 50 3.96 4.40 0.76
N ALA A 51 2.63 4.27 0.86
CA ALA A 51 1.70 5.17 0.18
C ALA A 51 1.84 6.64 0.66
N ASN A 52 2.00 6.86 1.97
CA ASN A 52 2.22 8.22 2.50
C ASN A 52 3.54 8.82 1.97
N ARG A 53 4.60 8.02 1.90
CA ARG A 53 5.90 8.46 1.34
C ARG A 53 5.79 8.77 -0.16
N ALA A 54 5.06 7.96 -0.93
CA ALA A 54 4.80 8.23 -2.34
C ALA A 54 4.00 9.53 -2.53
N ALA A 55 2.96 9.75 -1.74
CA ALA A 55 2.18 11.00 -1.75
C ALA A 55 3.05 12.22 -1.40
N GLY A 56 3.91 12.10 -0.38
CA GLY A 56 4.88 13.15 -0.02
C GLY A 56 5.89 13.49 -1.12
N ARG A 57 6.09 12.57 -2.08
CA ARG A 57 6.91 12.76 -3.28
C ARG A 57 6.11 13.21 -4.51
N GLY A 58 4.84 13.59 -4.33
CA GLY A 58 3.97 14.11 -5.38
C GLY A 58 3.20 13.05 -6.19
N ALA A 59 3.24 11.78 -5.80
CA ALA A 59 2.44 10.75 -6.46
C ALA A 59 0.95 10.88 -6.12
N ARG A 60 0.09 10.63 -7.11
CA ARG A 60 -1.32 10.38 -6.86
C ARG A 60 -1.50 8.97 -6.32
N VAL A 61 -1.97 8.86 -5.08
CA VAL A 61 -2.21 7.58 -4.41
C VAL A 61 -3.69 7.25 -4.48
N LEU A 62 -4.02 6.10 -5.07
CA LEU A 62 -5.36 5.55 -5.12
C LEU A 62 -5.46 4.34 -4.21
N ARG A 63 -6.62 4.15 -3.56
CA ARG A 63 -6.83 3.05 -2.61
C ARG A 63 -8.17 2.38 -2.89
N GLY A 64 -8.15 1.06 -2.87
CA GLY A 64 -9.34 0.23 -2.87
C GLY A 64 -9.21 -0.91 -1.87
N GLN A 65 -10.34 -1.49 -1.49
CA GLN A 65 -10.40 -2.50 -0.46
C GLN A 65 -11.05 -3.80 -0.98
N GLY A 66 -10.28 -4.88 -0.95
CA GLY A 66 -10.83 -6.22 -1.05
C GLY A 66 -11.63 -6.58 0.21
N SER A 67 -12.77 -7.25 0.03
CA SER A 67 -13.54 -7.85 1.12
C SER A 67 -13.77 -9.32 0.81
N ALA A 68 -13.49 -10.19 1.78
CA ALA A 68 -13.91 -11.59 1.73
C ALA A 68 -15.39 -11.76 2.16
N VAL A 69 -16.01 -10.69 2.64
CA VAL A 69 -17.40 -10.65 3.09
C VAL A 69 -18.25 -9.93 2.04
N GLY A 70 -19.35 -10.55 1.66
CA GLY A 70 -20.32 -10.02 0.69
C GLY A 70 -20.15 -10.60 -0.73
N PRO A 71 -20.95 -10.10 -1.70
CA PRO A 71 -20.93 -10.60 -3.05
C PRO A 71 -19.58 -10.30 -3.73
N VAL A 72 -19.10 -11.27 -4.52
CA VAL A 72 -17.91 -11.09 -5.35
C VAL A 72 -18.27 -10.14 -6.48
N VAL A 73 -17.72 -8.93 -6.43
CA VAL A 73 -17.84 -7.93 -7.49
C VAL A 73 -16.49 -7.85 -8.21
N PRO A 74 -16.41 -8.22 -9.50
CA PRO A 74 -15.17 -8.16 -10.26
C PRO A 74 -14.52 -6.78 -10.18
N PHE A 75 -13.21 -6.77 -9.94
CA PHE A 75 -12.40 -5.56 -9.92
C PHE A 75 -12.86 -4.47 -8.93
N ARG A 76 -13.70 -4.79 -7.93
CA ARG A 76 -14.21 -3.78 -6.98
C ARG A 76 -13.12 -2.91 -6.36
N PRO A 77 -11.96 -3.44 -5.88
CA PRO A 77 -10.91 -2.59 -5.34
C PRO A 77 -10.32 -1.63 -6.38
N LEU A 78 -10.24 -2.02 -7.65
CA LEU A 78 -9.77 -1.13 -8.71
C LEU A 78 -10.80 -0.06 -9.06
N ALA A 79 -12.08 -0.43 -9.13
CA ALA A 79 -13.17 0.51 -9.35
C ALA A 79 -13.26 1.53 -8.21
N GLU A 80 -13.18 1.09 -6.95
CA GLU A 80 -13.05 1.97 -5.78
C GLU A 80 -11.82 2.88 -5.93
N ALA A 81 -10.65 2.35 -6.25
CA ALA A 81 -9.45 3.18 -6.37
C ALA A 81 -9.56 4.26 -7.48
N LEU A 82 -10.15 3.93 -8.62
CA LEU A 82 -10.20 4.80 -9.81
C LEU A 82 -11.38 5.78 -9.82
N LEU A 83 -12.54 5.38 -9.29
CA LEU A 83 -13.77 6.19 -9.29
C LEU A 83 -13.94 7.02 -8.03
N SER A 84 -13.09 6.81 -7.03
CA SER A 84 -13.03 7.59 -5.79
C SER A 84 -12.22 8.89 -5.96
N LEU A 85 -12.17 9.37 -7.22
CA LEU A 85 -11.60 10.63 -7.66
C LEU A 85 -12.71 11.65 -7.89
#